data_AF-A0A938NM35-F1
#
_entry.id   AF-A0A938NM35-F1
#
_cell.length_a   1.000
_cell.length_b   1.000
_cell.length_c   1.000
_cell.angle_alpha   90.00
_cell.angle_beta   90.00
_cell.angle_gamma   90.00
#
_symmetry.space_group_name_H-M   'P 1'
#
loop_
_entity.id
_entity.type
_entity.pdbx_description
1 polymer ?
#
loop_
_entity_poly.entity_id
_entity_poly.type
_entity_poly.pdbx_seq_one_letter_code
_entity_poly.pdbx_strand_id
1 'polypeptide(L)'
;MGVVQTVLDGGLPIRDVYLPHGLFPEVIRPLLAFLVFGESLAADRLMGLLIQPLAYVAAAYYVWGVFPTLFWRVTALIGCALYPLLLLPRHIVVFLALGLLTSWAKDQTRWKLFGAGCIAGLGFVGSTVDQAVFLLVTLLLVPFAMVVEHVALRRGGVANESCNATSKWAVGVEVAGPLWA
;
A
#
# COMPACT_ATOMS: atom_id res chain seq x y z
N MET A 1 3.68 -27.35 -44.14
CA MET A 1 2.60 -26.40 -43.78
C MET A 1 2.22 -26.69 -42.34
N GLY A 2 2.52 -25.85 -41.35
CA GLY A 2 2.22 -26.25 -39.96
C GLY A 2 2.67 -25.40 -38.78
N VAL A 3 3.05 -24.12 -38.94
CA VAL A 3 3.34 -23.27 -37.76
C VAL A 3 2.84 -21.84 -37.94
N VAL A 4 2.88 -21.31 -39.17
CA VAL A 4 2.48 -19.92 -39.43
C VAL A 4 0.95 -19.74 -39.40
N GLN A 5 0.19 -20.77 -39.77
CA GLN A 5 -1.27 -20.69 -39.84
C GLN A 5 -1.93 -20.76 -38.45
N THR A 6 -1.33 -21.48 -37.51
CA THR A 6 -1.78 -21.56 -36.11
C THR A 6 -1.64 -20.23 -35.36
N VAL A 7 -0.69 -19.37 -35.76
CA VAL A 7 -0.53 -18.00 -35.23
C VAL A 7 -1.60 -17.05 -35.78
N LEU A 8 -2.11 -17.32 -37.00
CA LEU A 8 -3.21 -16.57 -37.61
C LEU A 8 -4.59 -17.01 -37.09
N ASP A 9 -4.73 -18.28 -36.66
CA ASP A 9 -5.97 -18.85 -36.12
C ASP A 9 -6.14 -18.69 -34.59
N GLY A 10 -5.32 -17.86 -33.92
CA GLY A 10 -5.47 -17.57 -32.50
C GLY A 10 -5.09 -18.71 -31.54
N GLY A 11 -4.57 -19.83 -32.07
CA GLY A 11 -4.04 -20.93 -31.28
C GLY A 11 -2.61 -20.66 -30.85
N LEU A 12 -2.42 -19.89 -29.77
CA LEU A 12 -1.11 -19.81 -29.11
C LEU A 12 -0.70 -21.23 -28.69
N PRO A 13 0.46 -21.73 -29.12
CA PRO A 13 0.94 -23.04 -28.67
C PRO A 13 1.15 -22.96 -27.17
N ILE A 14 0.37 -23.75 -26.42
CA ILE A 14 0.51 -23.95 -24.97
C ILE A 14 1.85 -24.65 -24.74
N ARG A 15 2.94 -23.89 -24.81
CA ARG A 15 4.23 -24.23 -24.22
C ARG A 15 4.16 -23.75 -22.79
N ASP A 16 4.17 -24.70 -21.86
CA ASP A 16 4.47 -24.55 -20.44
C ASP A 16 4.26 -23.13 -19.93
N VAL A 17 3.03 -22.84 -19.48
CA VAL A 17 2.70 -21.58 -18.81
C VAL A 17 3.36 -21.60 -17.44
N TYR A 18 4.67 -21.38 -17.43
CA TYR A 18 5.31 -20.80 -16.28
C TYR A 18 4.61 -19.47 -16.05
N LEU A 19 4.24 -19.18 -14.80
CA LEU A 19 3.73 -17.87 -14.37
C LEU A 19 4.91 -17.07 -13.77
N PRO A 20 5.96 -16.70 -14.53
CA PRO A 20 7.10 -15.99 -13.97
C PRO A 20 6.70 -14.60 -13.45
N HIS A 21 5.57 -14.04 -13.93
CA HIS A 21 5.13 -12.69 -13.59
C HIS A 21 3.96 -12.63 -12.58
N GLY A 22 3.55 -13.76 -11.98
CA GLY A 22 2.45 -13.83 -11.01
C GLY A 22 1.05 -13.95 -11.64
N LEU A 23 0.04 -14.23 -10.82
CA LEU A 23 -1.35 -14.50 -11.27
C LEU A 23 -2.05 -13.27 -11.88
N PHE A 24 -1.70 -12.07 -11.44
CA PHE A 24 -2.39 -10.85 -11.87
C PHE A 24 -2.12 -10.48 -13.33
N PRO A 25 -0.87 -10.30 -13.79
CA PRO A 25 -0.62 -9.91 -15.17
C PRO A 25 -0.95 -11.01 -16.18
N GLU A 26 -0.85 -12.29 -15.79
CA GLU A 26 -0.98 -13.43 -16.71
C GLU A 26 -2.39 -14.01 -16.78
N VAL A 27 -3.19 -13.93 -15.70
CA VAL A 27 -4.53 -14.56 -15.64
C VAL A 27 -5.63 -13.53 -15.41
N ILE A 28 -5.50 -12.70 -14.37
CA ILE A 28 -6.58 -11.78 -13.96
C ILE A 28 -6.77 -10.67 -14.99
N ARG A 29 -5.67 -10.06 -15.44
CA ARG A 29 -5.71 -8.95 -16.41
C ARG A 29 -6.33 -9.34 -17.76
N PRO A 30 -5.89 -10.42 -18.45
CA PRO A 30 -6.52 -10.81 -19.71
C PRO A 30 -7.99 -11.23 -19.51
N LEU A 31 -8.34 -11.88 -18.39
CA LEU A 31 -9.74 -12.23 -18.10
C LEU A 31 -10.63 -11.00 -17.91
N LEU A 32 -10.15 -9.98 -17.19
CA LEU A 32 -10.84 -8.68 -17.07
C LEU A 32 -10.91 -7.96 -18.42
N ALA A 33 -9.86 -8.01 -19.21
CA ALA A 33 -9.85 -7.41 -20.54
C ALA A 33 -10.88 -8.07 -21.47
N PHE A 34 -10.98 -9.40 -21.44
CA PHE A 34 -11.99 -10.14 -22.20
C PHE A 34 -13.41 -9.83 -21.76
N LEU A 35 -13.64 -9.68 -20.45
CA LEU A 35 -14.95 -9.27 -19.91
C LEU A 35 -15.38 -7.86 -20.34
N VAL A 36 -14.45 -6.91 -20.39
CA VAL A 36 -14.77 -5.48 -20.63
C VAL A 36 -14.74 -5.12 -22.11
N PHE A 37 -13.81 -5.68 -22.89
CA PHE A 37 -13.54 -5.28 -24.28
C PHE A 37 -13.74 -6.42 -25.30
N GLY A 38 -14.11 -7.63 -24.85
CA GLY A 38 -14.36 -8.80 -25.71
C GLY A 38 -13.12 -9.67 -25.98
N GLU A 39 -13.33 -10.84 -26.59
CA GLU A 39 -12.31 -11.87 -26.85
C GLU A 39 -11.30 -11.48 -27.94
N SER A 40 -10.36 -10.57 -27.62
CA SER A 40 -9.27 -10.24 -28.54
C SER A 40 -7.95 -9.92 -27.83
N LEU A 41 -6.82 -10.19 -28.47
CA LEU A 41 -5.50 -9.72 -28.03
C LEU A 41 -5.40 -8.18 -27.98
N ALA A 42 -6.25 -7.49 -28.74
CA ALA A 42 -6.34 -6.03 -28.70
C ALA A 42 -6.96 -5.52 -27.38
N ALA A 43 -7.90 -6.27 -26.80
CA ALA A 43 -8.52 -5.95 -25.51
C ALA A 43 -7.49 -5.89 -24.37
N ASP A 44 -6.58 -6.85 -24.28
CA ASP A 44 -5.55 -6.85 -23.22
C ASP A 44 -4.54 -5.69 -23.37
N ARG A 45 -4.22 -5.31 -24.61
CA ARG A 45 -3.37 -4.13 -24.88
C ARG A 45 -4.05 -2.83 -24.46
N LEU A 46 -5.34 -2.68 -24.79
CA LEU A 46 -6.14 -1.52 -24.39
C LEU A 46 -6.29 -1.43 -22.86
N MET A 47 -6.55 -2.56 -22.20
CA MET A 47 -6.62 -2.62 -20.74
C MET A 47 -5.28 -2.21 -20.10
N GLY A 48 -4.15 -2.63 -20.69
CA GLY A 48 -2.83 -2.19 -20.27
C GLY A 48 -2.64 -0.69 -20.34
N LEU A 49 -2.99 -0.09 -21.48
CA LEU A 49 -2.94 1.35 -21.71
C LEU A 49 -3.83 2.11 -20.71
N LEU A 50 -4.99 1.56 -20.36
CA LEU A 50 -5.92 2.19 -19.42
C LEU A 50 -5.44 2.15 -17.97
N ILE A 51 -4.76 1.06 -17.58
CA ILE A 51 -4.22 0.87 -16.22
C ILE A 51 -2.89 1.60 -16.05
N GLN A 52 -2.12 1.79 -17.13
CA GLN A 52 -0.82 2.44 -17.10
C GLN A 52 -0.81 3.82 -16.38
N PRO A 53 -1.71 4.79 -16.67
CA PRO A 53 -1.74 6.07 -15.94
C PRO A 53 -1.96 5.89 -14.42
N LEU A 54 -2.65 4.84 -14.00
CA LEU A 54 -2.86 4.56 -12.58
C LEU A 54 -1.55 4.24 -11.85
N ALA A 55 -0.57 3.65 -12.53
CA ALA A 55 0.78 3.42 -11.98
C ALA A 55 1.51 4.73 -11.68
N TYR A 56 1.37 5.73 -12.55
CA TYR A 56 1.93 7.06 -12.32
C TYR A 56 1.26 7.75 -11.13
N VAL A 57 -0.08 7.66 -11.04
CA VAL A 57 -0.83 8.24 -9.92
C VAL A 57 -0.43 7.58 -8.59
N ALA A 58 -0.32 6.25 -8.55
CA ALA A 58 0.10 5.51 -7.37
C ALA A 58 1.54 5.88 -6.94
N ALA A 59 2.48 5.94 -7.90
CA ALA A 59 3.85 6.34 -7.63
C ALA A 59 3.93 7.79 -7.12
N ALA A 60 3.19 8.71 -7.74
CA ALA A 60 3.11 10.10 -7.29
C ALA A 60 2.54 10.21 -5.88
N TYR A 61 1.47 9.47 -5.58
CA TYR A 61 0.89 9.42 -4.23
C TYR A 61 1.92 9.00 -3.18
N TYR A 62 2.68 7.94 -3.45
CA TYR A 62 3.79 7.50 -2.58
C TYR A 62 4.88 8.58 -2.43
N VAL A 63 5.34 9.17 -3.54
CA VAL A 63 6.38 10.22 -3.52
C VAL A 63 5.95 11.44 -2.70
N TRP A 64 4.69 11.88 -2.82
CA TRP A 64 4.15 12.97 -2.00
C TRP A 64 4.02 12.59 -0.52
N GLY A 65 3.75 11.31 -0.24
CA GLY A 65 3.73 10.76 1.11
C GLY A 65 5.12 10.75 1.76
N VAL A 66 6.17 10.44 1.01
CA VAL A 66 7.53 10.31 1.56
C VAL A 66 8.29 11.62 1.63
N PHE A 67 8.33 12.37 0.53
CA PHE A 67 9.24 13.51 0.41
C PHE A 67 8.58 14.83 0.87
N PRO A 68 9.19 15.57 1.82
CA PRO A 68 8.58 16.78 2.37
C PRO A 68 8.72 18.00 1.45
N THR A 69 9.83 18.15 0.73
CA THR A 69 10.10 19.34 -0.11
C THR A 69 9.75 19.10 -1.57
N LEU A 70 9.35 20.17 -2.27
CA LEU A 70 9.01 20.13 -3.69
C LEU A 70 10.18 19.64 -4.54
N PHE A 71 11.41 20.09 -4.22
CA PHE A 71 12.63 19.67 -4.91
C PHE A 71 12.78 18.14 -4.90
N TRP A 72 12.73 17.51 -3.72
CA TRP A 72 12.88 16.06 -3.60
C TRP A 72 11.74 15.28 -4.25
N ARG A 73 10.50 15.81 -4.24
CA ARG A 73 9.37 15.21 -4.96
C ARG A 73 9.63 15.18 -6.46
N VAL A 74 10.05 16.30 -7.03
CA VAL A 74 10.35 16.39 -8.47
C VAL A 74 11.51 15.46 -8.83
N THR A 75 12.59 15.44 -8.04
CA THR A 75 13.71 14.52 -8.26
C THR A 75 13.27 13.05 -8.22
N ALA A 76 12.43 12.67 -7.25
CA ALA A 76 11.93 11.30 -7.15
C ALA A 76 11.02 10.92 -8.32
N LEU A 77 10.13 11.82 -8.76
CA LEU A 77 9.30 11.60 -9.95
C LEU A 77 10.14 11.46 -11.22
N ILE A 78 11.16 12.30 -11.40
CA ILE A 78 12.11 12.19 -12.50
C ILE A 78 12.84 10.84 -12.44
N GLY A 79 13.27 10.41 -11.25
CA GLY A 79 13.84 9.09 -11.05
C GLY A 79 12.88 7.96 -11.47
N CYS A 80 11.62 8.03 -11.07
CA CYS A 80 10.61 7.06 -11.50
C CYS A 80 10.38 7.11 -13.03
N ALA A 81 10.38 8.29 -13.64
CA ALA A 81 10.20 8.46 -15.08
C ALA A 81 11.40 7.94 -15.90
N LEU A 82 12.63 8.09 -15.38
CA LEU A 82 13.86 7.57 -15.99
C LEU A 82 13.94 6.04 -15.93
N TYR A 83 13.28 5.42 -14.95
CA TYR A 83 13.22 3.97 -14.79
C TYR A 83 11.78 3.47 -15.01
N PRO A 84 11.31 3.37 -16.28
CA PRO A 84 9.94 2.95 -16.60
C PRO A 84 9.59 1.56 -16.08
N LEU A 85 10.60 0.72 -15.79
CA LEU A 85 10.43 -0.56 -15.11
C LEU A 85 9.76 -0.42 -13.74
N LEU A 86 9.97 0.69 -13.03
CA LEU A 86 9.28 0.94 -11.76
C LEU A 86 7.80 1.25 -11.97
N LEU A 87 7.45 1.89 -13.09
CA LEU A 87 6.09 2.33 -13.39
C LEU A 87 5.24 1.28 -14.12
N LEU A 88 5.68 0.02 -14.08
CA LEU A 88 4.89 -1.09 -14.61
C LEU A 88 3.60 -1.29 -13.79
N PRO A 89 2.47 -1.66 -14.43
CA PRO A 89 1.18 -1.87 -13.76
C PRO A 89 1.24 -2.80 -12.55
N ARG A 90 2.16 -3.77 -12.54
CA ARG A 90 2.36 -4.68 -11.40
C ARG A 90 2.78 -3.97 -10.10
N HIS A 91 3.38 -2.77 -10.17
CA HIS A 91 3.82 -2.04 -8.98
C HIS A 91 2.74 -1.11 -8.40
N ILE A 92 1.57 -0.98 -9.06
CA ILE A 92 0.46 -0.13 -8.59
C ILE A 92 0.10 -0.46 -7.14
N VAL A 93 -0.08 -1.75 -6.86
CA VAL A 93 -0.51 -2.23 -5.54
C VAL A 93 0.55 -1.95 -4.48
N VAL A 94 1.83 -2.10 -4.83
CA VAL A 94 2.96 -1.82 -3.94
C VAL A 94 3.04 -0.33 -3.60
N PHE A 95 2.96 0.55 -4.62
CA PHE A 95 3.00 1.99 -4.38
C PHE A 95 1.78 2.50 -3.60
N LEU A 96 0.59 1.95 -3.86
CA LEU A 96 -0.61 2.28 -3.09
C LEU A 96 -0.50 1.84 -1.63
N ALA A 97 -0.06 0.61 -1.39
CA ALA A 97 0.14 0.10 -0.04
C ALA A 97 1.16 0.95 0.74
N LEU A 98 2.30 1.29 0.11
CA LEU A 98 3.31 2.16 0.71
C LEU A 98 2.84 3.60 0.91
N GLY A 99 2.09 4.15 -0.05
CA GLY A 99 1.52 5.49 0.08
C GLY A 99 0.55 5.57 1.26
N LEU A 100 -0.31 4.57 1.43
CA LEU A 100 -1.22 4.50 2.58
C LEU A 100 -0.48 4.29 3.89
N LEU A 101 0.54 3.44 3.90
CA LEU A 101 1.36 3.19 5.10
C LEU A 101 2.12 4.45 5.52
N THR A 102 2.72 5.17 4.57
CA THR A 102 3.41 6.44 4.84
C THR A 102 2.46 7.55 5.26
N SER A 103 1.25 7.59 4.69
CA SER A 103 0.22 8.52 5.15
C SER A 103 -0.31 8.18 6.54
N TRP A 104 -0.46 6.89 6.86
CA TRP A 104 -0.80 6.43 8.21
C TRP A 104 0.30 6.80 9.21
N ALA A 105 1.58 6.64 8.84
CA ALA A 105 2.69 7.01 9.73
C ALA A 105 2.63 8.48 10.18
N LYS A 106 2.09 9.38 9.32
CA LYS A 106 1.92 10.81 9.62
C LYS A 106 0.65 11.11 10.42
N ASP A 107 -0.49 10.61 9.97
CA ASP A 107 -1.80 11.02 10.50
C ASP A 107 -2.38 10.04 11.53
N GLN A 108 -1.74 8.89 11.73
CA GLN A 108 -2.14 7.79 12.62
C GLN A 108 -3.59 7.33 12.45
N THR A 109 -4.16 7.51 11.25
CA THR A 109 -5.59 7.24 11.02
C THR A 109 -5.83 5.76 10.70
N ARG A 110 -6.62 5.08 11.53
CA ARG A 110 -6.84 3.61 11.46
C ARG A 110 -7.36 3.10 10.12
N TRP A 111 -8.20 3.87 9.42
CA TRP A 111 -8.74 3.45 8.11
C TRP A 111 -7.63 3.32 7.05
N LYS A 112 -6.58 4.15 7.12
CA LYS A 112 -5.45 4.10 6.18
C LYS A 112 -4.61 2.85 6.39
N LEU A 113 -4.41 2.47 7.65
CA LEU A 113 -3.70 1.25 8.03
C LEU A 113 -4.46 0.00 7.59
N PHE A 114 -5.77 -0.03 7.83
CA PHE A 114 -6.63 -1.12 7.36
C PHE A 114 -6.64 -1.20 5.83
N GLY A 115 -6.79 -0.06 5.14
CA GLY A 115 -6.70 0.01 3.68
C GLY A 115 -5.38 -0.49 3.13
N ALA A 116 -4.24 -0.12 3.76
CA ALA A 116 -2.92 -0.63 3.38
C ALA A 116 -2.84 -2.16 3.53
N GLY A 117 -3.38 -2.71 4.63
CA GLY A 117 -3.46 -4.16 4.85
C GLY A 117 -4.31 -4.88 3.82
N CYS A 118 -5.51 -4.37 3.51
CA CYS A 118 -6.37 -4.95 2.48
C CYS A 118 -5.73 -4.93 1.09
N ILE A 119 -5.13 -3.80 0.71
CA ILE A 119 -4.44 -3.66 -0.58
C ILE A 119 -3.22 -4.57 -0.65
N ALA A 120 -2.45 -4.69 0.43
CA ALA A 120 -1.31 -5.60 0.48
C ALA A 120 -1.73 -7.07 0.41
N GLY A 121 -2.81 -7.46 1.10
CA GLY A 121 -3.35 -8.83 1.04
C GLY A 121 -3.89 -9.18 -0.35
N LEU A 122 -4.63 -8.28 -0.99
CA LEU A 122 -5.09 -8.46 -2.37
C LEU A 122 -3.92 -8.53 -3.34
N GLY A 123 -2.89 -7.70 -3.15
CA GLY A 123 -1.69 -7.73 -3.95
C GLY A 123 -0.92 -9.03 -3.82
N PHE A 124 -0.78 -9.56 -2.61
CA PHE A 124 -0.05 -10.80 -2.34
C PHE A 124 -0.55 -11.96 -3.22
N VAL A 125 -1.87 -12.12 -3.35
CA VAL A 125 -2.49 -13.18 -4.16
C VAL A 125 -2.20 -13.02 -5.66
N GLY A 126 -2.08 -11.78 -6.14
CA GLY A 126 -1.88 -11.48 -7.56
C GLY A 126 -0.42 -11.27 -7.98
N SER A 127 0.48 -11.05 -7.03
CA SER A 127 1.82 -10.49 -7.29
C SER A 127 2.90 -11.51 -7.66
N THR A 128 4.03 -11.01 -8.20
CA THR A 128 5.26 -11.81 -8.38
C THR A 128 5.86 -12.18 -7.02
N VAL A 129 6.73 -13.20 -6.96
CA VAL A 129 7.38 -13.63 -5.70
C VAL A 129 8.07 -12.46 -4.97
N ASP A 130 8.80 -11.62 -5.69
CA ASP A 130 9.53 -10.47 -5.09
C ASP A 130 8.57 -9.44 -4.47
N GLN A 131 7.44 -9.19 -5.13
CA GLN A 131 6.39 -8.30 -4.63
C GLN A 131 5.59 -8.94 -3.49
N ALA A 132 5.34 -10.25 -3.58
CA ALA A 132 4.63 -11.01 -2.56
C ALA A 132 5.41 -10.98 -1.24
N VAL A 133 6.74 -11.11 -1.27
CA VAL A 133 7.58 -10.96 -0.06
C VAL A 133 7.39 -9.57 0.54
N PHE A 134 7.45 -8.52 -0.28
CA PHE A 134 7.29 -7.14 0.18
C PHE A 134 5.90 -6.87 0.79
N LEU A 135 4.86 -7.36 0.12
CA LEU A 135 3.48 -7.22 0.58
C LEU A 135 3.19 -8.08 1.82
N LEU A 136 3.80 -9.26 1.93
CA LEU A 136 3.73 -10.09 3.13
C LEU A 136 4.35 -9.37 4.32
N VAL A 137 5.54 -8.78 4.17
CA VAL A 137 6.18 -7.98 5.22
C VAL A 137 5.28 -6.80 5.61
N THR A 138 4.70 -6.11 4.62
CA THR A 138 3.76 -5.01 4.86
C THR A 138 2.53 -5.49 5.63
N LEU A 139 1.96 -6.63 5.24
CA LEU A 139 0.80 -7.25 5.87
C LEU A 139 1.09 -7.66 7.33
N LEU A 140 2.30 -8.17 7.60
CA LEU A 140 2.74 -8.53 8.95
C LEU A 140 3.05 -7.32 9.84
N LEU A 141 3.49 -6.20 9.24
CA LEU A 141 3.73 -4.94 9.95
C LEU A 141 2.44 -4.28 10.43
N VAL A 142 1.32 -4.48 9.71
CA VAL A 142 0.01 -3.90 10.08
C VAL A 142 -0.47 -4.32 11.48
N PRO A 143 -0.59 -5.62 11.84
CA PRO A 143 -1.02 -6.01 13.17
C PRO A 143 -0.01 -5.60 14.24
N PHE A 144 1.28 -5.62 13.93
CA PHE A 144 2.31 -5.13 14.85
C PHE A 144 2.13 -3.65 15.16
N ALA A 145 1.93 -2.82 14.14
CA ALA A 145 1.63 -1.40 14.27
C ALA A 145 0.37 -1.13 15.12
N MET A 146 -0.70 -1.90 14.90
CA MET A 146 -1.92 -1.80 15.70
C MET A 146 -1.68 -2.15 17.18
N VAL A 147 -0.88 -3.18 17.46
CA VAL A 147 -0.53 -3.57 18.84
C VAL A 147 0.29 -2.47 19.51
N VAL A 148 1.27 -1.89 18.83
CA VAL A 148 2.07 -0.77 19.35
C VAL A 148 1.19 0.45 19.64
N GLU A 149 0.27 0.81 18.74
CA GLU A 149 -0.70 1.91 18.97
C GLU A 149 -1.55 1.63 20.21
N HIS A 150 -2.05 0.39 20.36
CA HIS A 150 -2.89 0.02 21.50
C HIS A 150 -2.12 0.07 22.84
N VAL A 151 -0.85 -0.34 22.85
CA VAL A 151 0.02 -0.24 24.03
C VAL A 151 0.40 1.21 24.35
N ALA A 152 0.68 2.03 23.33
CA ALA A 152 0.99 3.45 23.50
C ALA A 152 -0.19 4.23 24.08
N LEU A 153 -1.40 4.00 23.58
CA LEU A 153 -2.63 4.60 24.11
C LEU A 153 -2.90 4.19 25.56
N ARG A 154 -2.66 2.92 25.93
CA ARG A 154 -2.76 2.48 27.34
C ARG A 154 -1.76 3.18 28.25
N ARG A 155 -0.52 3.39 27.81
CA ARG A 155 0.49 4.14 28.60
C ARG A 155 0.15 5.62 28.74
N GLY A 156 -0.38 6.25 27.69
CA GLY A 156 -0.85 7.64 27.74
C GLY A 156 -2.05 7.84 28.68
N GLY A 157 -2.97 6.86 28.74
CA GLY A 157 -4.09 6.86 29.69
C GLY A 157 -3.64 6.74 31.15
N VAL A 158 -2.69 5.83 31.43
CA VAL A 158 -2.13 5.66 32.78
C VAL A 158 -1.35 6.90 33.25
N ALA A 159 -0.62 7.57 32.34
CA ALA A 159 0.06 8.83 32.66
C ALA A 159 -0.94 9.94 33.02
N ASN A 160 -2.06 10.06 32.27
CA ASN A 160 -3.11 11.04 32.57
C ASN A 160 -3.87 10.74 33.86
N GLU A 161 -4.14 9.47 34.19
CA GLU A 161 -4.76 9.11 35.48
C GLU A 161 -3.83 9.38 36.66
N SER A 162 -2.51 9.18 36.49
CA SER A 162 -1.53 9.45 37.55
C SER A 162 -1.37 10.95 37.86
N CYS A 163 -1.38 11.82 36.83
CA CYS A 163 -1.39 13.28 37.01
C CYS A 163 -2.70 13.80 37.62
N ASN A 164 -3.84 13.17 37.31
CA ASN A 164 -5.14 13.57 37.87
C ASN A 164 -5.36 13.03 39.29
N ALA A 165 -4.67 11.94 39.66
CA ALA A 165 -4.63 11.45 41.02
C ALA A 165 -3.76 12.37 41.91
N THR A 166 -2.56 12.75 41.47
CA THR A 166 -1.68 13.65 42.24
C THR A 166 -2.23 15.07 42.41
N SER A 167 -3.00 15.60 41.44
CA SER A 167 -3.67 16.90 41.60
C SER A 167 -4.80 16.87 42.65
N LYS A 168 -5.52 15.74 42.79
CA LYS A 168 -6.54 15.58 43.84
C LYS A 168 -5.96 15.49 45.26
N TRP A 169 -4.73 14.99 45.42
CA TRP A 169 -4.03 15.01 46.71
C TRP A 169 -3.46 16.40 47.04
N ALA A 170 -3.08 17.20 46.04
CA ALA A 170 -2.56 18.56 46.25
C ALA A 170 -3.63 19.55 46.73
N VAL A 171 -4.90 19.37 46.36
CA VAL A 171 -6.01 20.23 46.81
C VAL A 171 -6.46 19.91 48.25
N GLY A 172 -6.03 18.80 48.84
CA GLY A 172 -6.40 18.38 50.19
C GLY A 172 -5.52 18.90 51.33
N VAL A 173 -4.43 19.63 51.05
CA VAL A 173 -3.38 19.96 52.05
C VAL A 173 -3.34 21.46 52.43
N GLU A 174 -4.15 22.33 51.82
CA GLU A 174 -4.10 23.79 52.06
C GLU A 174 -5.06 24.35 53.14
N VAL A 175 -5.67 23.53 53.99
CA VAL A 175 -6.53 24.01 55.09
C VAL A 175 -5.97 23.64 56.46
N ALA A 176 -4.80 24.18 56.79
CA ALA A 176 -4.33 24.30 58.17
C ALA A 176 -3.68 25.68 58.34
N GLY A 177 -4.53 26.70 58.56
CA GLY A 177 -4.09 28.07 58.83
C GLY A 177 -3.33 28.19 60.15
N PRO A 178 -2.47 29.21 60.32
CA PRO A 178 -1.67 29.39 61.51
C PRO A 178 -2.51 29.84 62.70
N LEU A 179 -2.37 29.11 63.80
CA LEU A 179 -3.00 29.32 65.10
C LEU A 179 -2.12 30.25 65.94
N TRP A 180 -2.15 31.55 65.68
CA TRP A 180 -1.57 32.57 66.58
C TRP A 180 -2.39 33.86 66.51
N ALA A 181 -3.31 34.01 67.47
CA ALA A 181 -3.89 35.26 67.94
C ALA A 181 -4.13 35.11 69.45
#